data_AF-A0A1Q5CQK4-F1
#
_entry.id   AF-A0A1Q5CQK4-F1
#
_cell.length_a   1.000
_cell.length_b   1.000
_cell.length_c   1.000
_cell.angle_alpha   90.00
_cell.angle_beta   90.00
_cell.angle_gamma   90.00
#
_symmetry.space_group_name_H-M   'P 1'
#
loop_
_entity.id
_entity.type
_entity.pdbx_description
1 polymer ?
#
loop_
_entity_poly.entity_id
_entity_poly.type
_entity_poly.pdbx_seq_one_letter_code
_entity_poly.pdbx_strand_id
1 'polypeptide(L)'
;MAAAAAAVLVLAPDKFGGEVPAANAQAAQVLNNAAAAALKLPDVEPRPDQFVYTKSQQGGSPREIWQSVDGTRDGLVQQAHAGDVEKIPLPGCREERAAVVKGDRVDPRRTEPCTPQPAYLPDLPTDVDSMPEYLNKNHSREAGDANAMGKDVLALIGENHLRPQSQAALFQVAARIPGIRAVPDVKDGAGRPGIGIAWSSQGKSGMLVFDVDTYAFLGVADASATLAVALVDKAGQRP
;
A
#
# COMPACT_ATOMS: atom_id res chain seq x y z
N MET A 1 -54.02 30.26 -25.82
CA MET A 1 -52.84 29.79 -25.07
C MET A 1 -52.16 28.71 -25.89
N ALA A 2 -50.93 28.94 -26.35
CA ALA A 2 -50.08 27.92 -26.94
C ALA A 2 -48.64 28.37 -26.71
N ALA A 3 -47.97 27.76 -25.73
CA ALA A 3 -46.58 28.03 -25.41
C ALA A 3 -45.69 27.26 -26.38
N ALA A 4 -44.90 27.97 -27.18
CA ALA A 4 -43.84 27.38 -27.97
C ALA A 4 -42.66 27.07 -27.03
N ALA A 5 -42.42 25.79 -26.73
CA ALA A 5 -41.23 25.36 -26.03
C ALA A 5 -40.04 25.39 -27.00
N ALA A 6 -39.12 26.33 -26.80
CA ALA A 6 -37.82 26.29 -27.46
C ALA A 6 -37.00 25.15 -26.85
N ALA A 7 -36.85 24.05 -27.59
CA ALA A 7 -35.91 22.99 -27.23
C ALA A 7 -34.49 23.47 -27.53
N VAL A 8 -33.74 23.84 -26.48
CA VAL A 8 -32.30 24.08 -26.59
C VAL A 8 -31.63 22.72 -26.58
N LEU A 9 -31.24 22.24 -27.77
CA LEU A 9 -30.35 21.10 -27.91
C LEU A 9 -28.93 21.56 -27.54
N VAL A 10 -28.54 21.38 -26.28
CA VAL A 10 -27.13 21.56 -25.89
C VAL A 10 -26.38 20.30 -26.35
N LEU A 11 -25.80 20.39 -27.54
CA LEU A 11 -24.74 19.47 -27.96
C LEU A 11 -23.53 19.74 -27.06
N ALA A 12 -23.32 18.87 -26.06
CA ALA A 12 -22.06 18.85 -25.33
C ALA A 12 -20.96 18.39 -26.31
N PRO A 13 -19.91 19.19 -26.55
CA PRO A 13 -18.77 18.71 -27.32
C PRO A 13 -17.98 17.70 -26.49
N ASP A 14 -17.73 16.53 -27.08
CA ASP A 14 -16.71 15.59 -26.65
C ASP A 14 -15.37 16.32 -26.45
N LYS A 15 -14.92 16.44 -25.20
CA LYS A 15 -13.58 16.94 -24.87
C LYS A 15 -12.72 15.81 -24.33
N PHE A 16 -12.23 14.97 -25.24
CA PHE A 16 -11.01 14.20 -25.02
C PHE A 16 -9.87 14.95 -25.72
N GLY A 17 -8.87 15.43 -24.97
CA GLY A 17 -7.61 15.88 -25.59
C GLY A 17 -6.75 16.95 -24.91
N GLY A 18 -7.03 17.38 -23.66
CA GLY A 18 -6.26 18.47 -23.03
C GLY A 18 -5.72 18.24 -21.60
N GLU A 19 -6.24 17.27 -20.84
CA GLU A 19 -5.99 17.18 -19.39
C GLU A 19 -4.89 16.20 -18.96
N VAL A 20 -4.40 15.34 -19.86
CA VAL A 20 -3.50 14.23 -19.48
C VAL A 20 -2.11 14.73 -18.99
N PRO A 21 -1.40 15.64 -19.69
CA PRO A 21 -0.08 16.08 -19.23
C PRO A 21 -0.12 16.83 -17.89
N ALA A 22 -1.16 17.65 -17.67
CA ALA A 22 -1.34 18.40 -16.43
C ALA A 22 -1.68 17.47 -15.25
N ALA A 23 -2.56 16.48 -15.45
CA ALA A 23 -2.90 15.50 -14.43
C ALA A 23 -1.69 14.62 -14.04
N ASN A 24 -0.83 14.28 -15.00
CA ASN A 24 0.41 13.54 -14.73
C ASN A 24 1.41 14.39 -13.93
N ALA A 25 1.59 15.66 -14.29
CA ALA A 25 2.46 16.57 -13.55
C ALA A 25 1.98 16.76 -12.11
N GLN A 26 0.66 16.87 -11.89
CA GLN A 26 0.06 16.93 -10.56
C GLN A 26 0.30 15.63 -9.77
N ALA A 27 0.15 14.46 -10.40
CA ALA A 27 0.41 13.17 -9.76
C ALA A 27 1.87 13.06 -9.27
N ALA A 28 2.81 13.41 -10.15
CA ALA A 28 4.22 13.41 -9.81
C ALA A 28 4.53 14.41 -8.68
N GLN A 29 3.89 15.58 -8.67
CA GLN A 29 4.05 16.56 -7.59
C GLN A 29 3.54 16.02 -6.25
N VAL A 30 2.37 15.38 -6.21
CA VAL A 30 1.81 14.77 -5.00
C VAL A 30 2.77 13.71 -4.44
N LEU A 31 3.30 12.83 -5.29
CA LEU A 31 4.24 11.79 -4.86
C LEU A 31 5.60 12.35 -4.42
N ASN A 32 6.10 13.41 -5.05
CA ASN A 32 7.30 14.11 -4.59
C ASN A 32 7.08 14.80 -3.23
N ASN A 33 5.89 15.34 -3.00
CA ASN A 33 5.52 15.87 -1.68
C ASN A 33 5.41 14.75 -0.63
N ALA A 34 4.86 13.60 -0.99
CA ALA A 34 4.83 12.40 -0.14
C ALA A 34 6.25 11.93 0.21
N ALA A 35 7.18 11.96 -0.75
CA ALA A 35 8.60 11.68 -0.51
C ALA A 35 9.21 12.69 0.47
N ALA A 36 8.98 13.99 0.28
CA ALA A 36 9.47 15.02 1.18
C ALA A 36 8.84 14.94 2.59
N ALA A 37 7.59 14.49 2.69
CA ALA A 37 6.92 14.24 3.96
C ALA A 37 7.50 13.00 4.67
N ALA A 38 7.74 11.91 3.94
CA ALA A 38 8.34 10.69 4.48
C ALA A 38 9.71 10.96 5.12
N LEU A 39 10.54 11.80 4.50
CA LEU A 39 11.85 12.21 5.04
C LEU A 39 11.80 12.95 6.39
N LYS A 40 10.62 13.43 6.81
CA LYS A 40 10.44 14.10 8.11
C LYS A 40 10.02 13.13 9.22
N LEU A 41 9.72 11.88 8.88
CA LEU A 41 9.36 10.85 9.85
C LEU A 41 10.59 10.44 10.69
N PRO A 42 10.38 9.96 11.93
CA PRO A 42 11.47 9.39 12.72
C PRO A 42 12.13 8.20 11.99
N ASP A 43 13.45 8.26 11.86
CA ASP A 43 14.24 7.17 11.28
C ASP A 43 14.58 6.14 12.36
N VAL A 44 13.67 5.18 12.55
CA VAL A 44 13.83 4.09 13.51
C VAL A 44 14.13 2.81 12.76
N GLU A 45 15.34 2.29 12.97
CA GLU A 45 15.70 0.94 12.53
C GLU A 45 15.10 -0.08 13.51
N PRO A 46 14.23 -1.00 13.05
CA PRO A 46 13.58 -1.96 13.92
C PRO A 46 14.57 -3.03 14.38
N ARG A 47 14.43 -3.49 15.62
CA ARG A 47 15.20 -4.63 16.09
C ARG A 47 14.65 -5.91 15.46
N PRO A 48 15.50 -6.92 15.14
CA PRO A 48 15.05 -8.17 14.54
C PRO A 48 14.01 -8.94 15.37
N ASP A 49 13.96 -8.69 16.68
CA ASP A 49 13.04 -9.34 17.61
C ASP A 49 11.67 -8.68 17.77
N GLN A 50 11.44 -7.59 17.07
CA GLN A 50 10.18 -6.84 17.09
C GLN A 50 9.21 -7.30 16.00
N PHE A 51 8.03 -6.70 16.05
CA PHE A 51 6.98 -6.87 15.06
C PHE A 51 6.60 -5.52 14.45
N VAL A 52 6.33 -5.52 13.15
CA VAL A 52 5.62 -4.44 12.47
C VAL A 52 4.13 -4.65 12.71
N TYR A 53 3.53 -3.75 13.49
CA TYR A 53 2.08 -3.67 13.69
C TYR A 53 1.48 -2.78 12.61
N THR A 54 0.48 -3.29 11.91
CA THR A 54 -0.34 -2.50 10.98
C THR A 54 -1.81 -2.66 11.32
N LYS A 55 -2.49 -1.54 11.57
CA LYS A 55 -3.95 -1.46 11.66
C LYS A 55 -4.48 -0.95 10.34
N SER A 56 -5.43 -1.66 9.77
CA SER A 56 -6.09 -1.32 8.52
C SER A 56 -7.59 -1.55 8.57
N GLN A 57 -8.29 -1.06 7.56
CA GLN A 57 -9.66 -1.41 7.24
C GLN A 57 -9.68 -1.98 5.82
N GLN A 58 -10.34 -3.12 5.62
CA GLN A 58 -10.53 -3.74 4.31
C GLN A 58 -12.01 -4.05 4.09
N GLY A 59 -12.62 -3.49 3.06
CA GLY A 59 -14.06 -3.69 2.79
C GLY A 59 -14.96 -3.33 3.98
N GLY A 60 -14.62 -2.28 4.74
CA GLY A 60 -15.34 -1.86 5.95
C GLY A 60 -15.00 -2.64 7.23
N SER A 61 -14.23 -3.73 7.14
CA SER A 61 -13.88 -4.55 8.30
C SER A 61 -12.48 -4.21 8.83
N PRO A 62 -12.31 -4.02 10.15
CA PRO A 62 -10.99 -3.78 10.73
C PRO A 62 -10.10 -5.02 10.62
N ARG A 63 -8.82 -4.80 10.34
CA ARG A 63 -7.77 -5.81 10.30
C ARG A 63 -6.52 -5.27 10.97
N GLU A 64 -5.98 -6.04 11.88
CA GLU A 64 -4.70 -5.80 12.55
C GLU A 64 -3.75 -6.93 12.22
N ILE A 65 -2.50 -6.60 11.92
CA ILE A 65 -1.46 -7.60 11.64
C ILE A 65 -0.21 -7.25 12.44
N TRP A 66 0.47 -8.29 12.91
CA TRP A 66 1.76 -8.25 13.60
C TRP A 66 2.71 -9.16 12.84
N GLN A 67 3.58 -8.59 12.01
CA GLN A 67 4.54 -9.37 11.22
C GLN A 67 5.92 -9.30 11.87
N SER A 68 6.63 -10.43 11.90
CA SER A 68 8.02 -10.46 12.39
C SER A 68 8.88 -9.56 11.52
N VAL A 69 9.66 -8.69 12.16
CA VAL A 69 10.60 -7.79 11.47
C VAL A 69 11.53 -8.59 10.55
N ASP A 70 12.09 -9.69 11.05
CA ASP A 70 13.01 -10.58 10.31
C ASP A 70 12.32 -11.80 9.64
N GLY A 71 11.01 -11.95 9.78
CA GLY A 71 10.27 -13.09 9.25
C GLY A 71 10.43 -14.42 10.01
N THR A 72 11.13 -14.45 11.15
CA THR A 72 11.45 -15.70 11.87
C THR A 72 10.56 -15.97 13.09
N ARG A 73 9.84 -14.97 13.58
CA ARG A 73 8.94 -15.08 14.75
C ARG A 73 7.50 -15.27 14.35
N ASP A 74 6.76 -15.93 15.23
CA ASP A 74 5.33 -16.18 15.02
C ASP A 74 4.56 -14.87 15.19
N GLY A 75 4.00 -14.40 14.08
CA GLY A 75 3.12 -13.24 14.00
C GLY A 75 1.66 -13.60 14.18
N LEU A 76 0.81 -12.61 13.94
CA LEU A 76 -0.64 -12.73 14.10
C LEU A 76 -1.36 -11.84 13.09
N VAL A 77 -2.49 -12.30 12.58
CA VAL A 77 -3.54 -11.45 11.98
C VAL A 77 -4.75 -11.52 12.89
N GLN A 78 -5.39 -10.39 13.13
CA GLN A 78 -6.70 -10.31 13.74
C GLN A 78 -7.62 -9.54 12.78
N GLN A 79 -8.72 -10.14 12.38
CA GLN A 79 -9.66 -9.54 11.45
C GLN A 79 -11.10 -9.75 11.90
N ALA A 80 -11.97 -8.79 11.59
CA ALA A 80 -13.40 -8.97 11.80
C ALA A 80 -14.03 -9.56 10.54
N HIS A 81 -14.82 -10.63 10.69
CA HIS A 81 -15.63 -11.20 9.63
C HIS A 81 -17.04 -11.47 10.15
N ALA A 82 -18.06 -10.88 9.51
CA ALA A 82 -19.48 -11.04 9.89
C ALA A 82 -19.80 -10.76 11.38
N GLY A 83 -19.01 -9.90 12.05
CA GLY A 83 -19.19 -9.55 13.47
C GLY A 83 -18.34 -10.37 14.44
N ASP A 84 -17.72 -11.46 13.99
CA ASP A 84 -16.79 -12.27 14.77
C ASP A 84 -15.35 -11.82 14.57
N VAL A 85 -14.54 -11.93 15.62
CA VAL A 85 -13.10 -11.65 15.56
C VAL A 85 -12.36 -12.97 15.33
N GLU A 86 -11.75 -13.09 14.15
CA GLU A 86 -10.88 -14.19 13.78
C GLU A 86 -9.42 -13.84 14.11
N LYS A 87 -8.70 -14.79 14.70
CA LYS A 87 -7.25 -14.69 14.96
C LYS A 87 -6.53 -15.76 14.16
N ILE A 88 -5.72 -15.33 13.20
CA ILE A 88 -5.00 -16.23 12.29
C ILE A 88 -3.51 -16.16 12.66
N PRO A 89 -2.92 -17.25 13.16
CA PRO A 89 -1.49 -17.33 13.41
C PRO A 89 -0.70 -17.14 12.11
N LEU A 90 0.44 -16.43 12.19
CA LEU A 90 1.42 -16.34 11.11
C LEU A 90 2.72 -17.00 11.58
N PRO A 91 2.92 -18.30 11.37
CA PRO A 91 4.13 -18.98 11.81
C PRO A 91 5.39 -18.37 11.19
N GLY A 92 6.37 -18.05 12.02
CA GLY A 92 7.66 -17.56 11.57
C GLY A 92 8.47 -18.69 10.92
N CYS A 93 9.34 -18.33 9.98
CA CYS A 93 10.24 -19.28 9.33
C CYS A 93 11.53 -19.44 10.13
N ARG A 94 11.76 -20.61 10.71
CA ARG A 94 12.97 -20.94 11.49
C ARG A 94 13.61 -22.19 10.92
N GLU A 95 14.91 -22.13 10.66
CA GLU A 95 15.65 -23.25 10.07
C GLU A 95 14.99 -23.75 8.77
N GLU A 96 14.53 -22.82 7.93
CA GLU A 96 13.82 -23.08 6.66
C GLU A 96 12.49 -23.84 6.82
N ARG A 97 11.90 -23.82 8.03
CA ARG A 97 10.65 -24.49 8.35
C ARG A 97 9.68 -23.58 9.11
N ALA A 98 8.42 -23.66 8.75
CA ALA A 98 7.32 -22.98 9.43
C ALA A 98 6.27 -24.01 9.85
N ALA A 99 5.56 -23.75 10.94
CA ALA A 99 4.46 -24.62 11.36
C ALA A 99 3.29 -24.53 10.37
N VAL A 100 2.61 -25.65 10.12
CA VAL A 100 1.44 -25.66 9.24
C VAL A 100 0.24 -25.06 9.97
N VAL A 101 -0.50 -24.16 9.31
CA VAL A 101 -1.76 -23.61 9.83
C VAL A 101 -2.95 -24.29 9.17
N LYS A 102 -3.96 -24.67 9.95
CA LYS A 102 -5.25 -25.18 9.46
C LYS A 102 -6.38 -24.34 10.07
N GLY A 103 -6.93 -23.42 9.27
CA GLY A 103 -7.88 -22.43 9.77
C GLY A 103 -7.19 -21.44 10.70
N ASP A 104 -7.65 -21.36 11.95
CA ASP A 104 -7.14 -20.48 13.01
C ASP A 104 -6.12 -21.17 13.94
N ARG A 105 -5.72 -22.42 13.65
CA ARG A 105 -4.87 -23.23 14.53
C ARG A 105 -3.58 -23.65 13.87
N VAL A 106 -2.49 -23.51 14.62
CA VAL A 106 -1.20 -24.11 14.30
C VAL A 106 -1.25 -25.61 14.59
N ASP A 107 -0.79 -26.45 13.66
CA ASP A 107 -0.50 -27.86 13.90
C ASP A 107 0.97 -27.99 14.36
N PRO A 108 1.23 -28.15 15.68
CA PRO A 108 2.60 -28.16 16.19
C PRO A 108 3.38 -29.42 15.78
N ARG A 109 2.72 -30.42 15.18
CA ARG A 109 3.35 -31.68 14.75
C ARG A 109 3.77 -31.65 13.29
N ARG A 110 3.37 -30.63 12.54
CA ARG A 110 3.65 -30.51 11.11
C ARG A 110 4.33 -29.19 10.82
N THR A 111 5.40 -29.30 10.06
CA THR A 111 6.10 -28.15 9.51
C THR A 111 6.23 -28.33 8.01
N GLU A 112 6.39 -27.22 7.29
CA GLU A 112 6.63 -27.20 5.85
C GLU A 112 7.83 -26.31 5.51
N PRO A 113 8.51 -26.54 4.38
CA PRO A 113 9.59 -25.66 3.92
C PRO A 113 9.11 -24.23 3.76
N CYS A 114 9.92 -23.26 4.17
CA CYS A 114 9.64 -21.84 4.02
C CYS A 114 10.92 -21.04 3.76
N THR A 115 10.72 -19.82 3.29
CA THR A 115 11.72 -18.75 3.33
C THR A 115 11.20 -17.66 4.26
N PRO A 116 12.03 -17.05 5.13
CA PRO A 116 11.60 -15.92 5.94
C PRO A 116 10.98 -14.82 5.08
N GLN A 117 9.84 -14.30 5.53
CA GLN A 117 9.15 -13.17 4.92
C GLN A 117 9.22 -11.98 5.89
N PRO A 118 10.34 -11.23 5.87
CA PRO A 118 10.53 -10.13 6.79
C PRO A 118 9.60 -8.96 6.46
N ALA A 119 9.06 -8.31 7.49
CA ALA A 119 8.31 -7.06 7.35
C ALA A 119 9.21 -5.81 7.33
N TYR A 120 10.51 -5.98 7.55
CA TYR A 120 11.53 -4.96 7.35
C TYR A 120 12.57 -5.46 6.35
N LEU A 121 12.83 -4.66 5.33
CA LEU A 121 13.76 -4.98 4.25
C LEU A 121 15.00 -4.10 4.40
N PRO A 122 16.08 -4.58 5.06
CA PRO A 122 17.27 -3.76 5.31
C PRO A 122 18.01 -3.36 4.03
N ASP A 123 17.90 -4.18 2.98
CA ASP A 123 18.51 -3.93 1.68
C ASP A 123 17.60 -3.14 0.72
N LEU A 124 16.46 -2.63 1.20
CA LEU A 124 15.56 -1.83 0.36
C LEU A 124 16.25 -0.51 -0.01
N PRO A 125 16.41 -0.19 -1.31
CA PRO A 125 17.19 0.96 -1.70
C PRO A 125 16.66 2.29 -1.17
N THR A 126 17.56 3.24 -1.01
CA THR A 126 17.26 4.59 -0.50
C THR A 126 17.32 5.66 -1.58
N ASP A 127 17.48 5.26 -2.84
CA ASP A 127 17.58 6.16 -3.99
C ASP A 127 16.69 5.70 -5.14
N VAL A 128 16.31 6.65 -5.97
CA VAL A 128 15.34 6.48 -7.06
C VAL A 128 15.91 5.73 -8.28
N ASP A 129 17.23 5.59 -8.37
CA ASP A 129 17.89 4.99 -9.53
C ASP A 129 18.07 3.48 -9.36
N SER A 130 18.34 3.01 -8.13
CA SER A 130 18.48 1.59 -7.80
C SER A 130 17.18 0.90 -7.38
N MET A 131 16.20 1.65 -6.83
CA MET A 131 14.90 1.10 -6.42
C MET A 131 14.14 0.38 -7.55
N PRO A 132 14.05 0.89 -8.80
CA PRO A 132 13.36 0.17 -9.87
C PRO A 132 13.96 -1.20 -10.19
N GLU A 133 15.29 -1.34 -10.13
CA GLU A 133 15.97 -2.62 -10.33
C GLU A 133 15.64 -3.60 -9.20
N TYR A 134 15.63 -3.12 -7.95
CA TYR A 134 15.22 -3.91 -6.80
C TYR A 134 13.78 -4.41 -6.95
N LEU A 135 12.83 -3.54 -7.30
CA LEU A 135 11.42 -3.90 -7.46
C LEU A 135 11.26 -4.96 -8.56
N ASN A 136 11.88 -4.74 -9.71
CA ASN A 136 11.82 -5.70 -10.81
C ASN A 136 12.41 -7.07 -10.43
N LYS A 137 13.52 -7.12 -9.69
CA LYS A 137 14.16 -8.40 -9.30
C LYS A 137 13.34 -9.19 -8.27
N ASN A 138 12.78 -8.49 -7.28
CA ASN A 138 12.25 -9.10 -6.06
C ASN A 138 10.72 -9.22 -6.03
N HIS A 139 10.01 -8.55 -6.92
CA HIS A 139 8.54 -8.55 -6.95
C HIS A 139 7.97 -9.09 -8.27
N SER A 140 7.28 -8.25 -9.05
CA SER A 140 6.52 -8.66 -10.23
C SER A 140 7.35 -9.25 -11.37
N ARG A 141 8.62 -8.83 -11.52
CA ARG A 141 9.49 -9.15 -12.67
C ARG A 141 8.92 -8.71 -14.02
N GLU A 142 8.07 -7.69 -14.03
CA GLU A 142 7.44 -7.13 -15.22
C GLU A 142 7.94 -5.69 -15.47
N ALA A 143 9.25 -5.55 -15.78
CA ALA A 143 9.89 -4.25 -16.00
C ALA A 143 9.11 -3.38 -17.01
N GLY A 144 8.81 -2.15 -16.61
CA GLY A 144 8.14 -1.15 -17.45
C GLY A 144 6.61 -1.24 -17.50
N ASP A 145 5.99 -2.26 -16.90
CA ASP A 145 4.52 -2.28 -16.77
C ASP A 145 4.06 -1.40 -15.59
N ALA A 146 3.20 -0.42 -15.89
CA ALA A 146 2.72 0.52 -14.88
C ALA A 146 1.85 -0.14 -13.80
N ASN A 147 1.10 -1.20 -14.15
CA ASN A 147 0.28 -1.91 -13.17
C ASN A 147 1.13 -2.78 -12.24
N ALA A 148 2.15 -3.45 -12.77
CA ALA A 148 3.13 -4.19 -11.99
C ALA A 148 3.84 -3.26 -11.00
N MET A 149 4.41 -2.15 -11.47
CA MET A 149 5.08 -1.16 -10.62
C MET A 149 4.15 -0.59 -9.54
N GLY A 150 2.90 -0.24 -9.88
CA GLY A 150 1.92 0.25 -8.91
C GLY A 150 1.60 -0.79 -7.81
N LYS A 151 1.55 -2.08 -8.16
CA LYS A 151 1.36 -3.17 -7.19
C LYS A 151 2.60 -3.40 -6.33
N ASP A 152 3.80 -3.30 -6.89
CA ASP A 152 5.05 -3.46 -6.15
C ASP A 152 5.20 -2.32 -5.11
N VAL A 153 4.86 -1.08 -5.50
CA VAL A 153 4.78 0.06 -4.57
C VAL A 153 3.78 -0.21 -3.45
N LEU A 154 2.55 -0.66 -3.78
CA LEU A 154 1.53 -0.98 -2.79
C LEU A 154 1.97 -2.10 -1.83
N ALA A 155 2.60 -3.15 -2.36
CA ALA A 155 3.08 -4.28 -1.56
C ALA A 155 4.11 -3.85 -0.52
N LEU A 156 4.99 -2.91 -0.88
CA LEU A 156 5.97 -2.36 0.07
C LEU A 156 5.30 -1.44 1.09
N ILE A 157 4.57 -0.42 0.66
CA ILE A 157 4.06 0.59 1.61
C ILE A 157 2.87 0.12 2.46
N GLY A 158 2.14 -0.89 2.00
CA GLY A 158 0.92 -1.35 2.68
C GLY A 158 1.19 -2.15 3.96
N GLU A 159 2.22 -2.99 3.95
CA GLU A 159 2.45 -3.98 5.03
C GLU A 159 3.94 -4.13 5.44
N ASN A 160 4.85 -3.24 5.01
CA ASN A 160 6.24 -3.23 5.49
C ASN A 160 6.56 -1.98 6.31
N HIS A 161 7.54 -2.12 7.21
CA HIS A 161 8.21 -0.98 7.82
C HIS A 161 9.27 -0.45 6.85
N LEU A 162 9.01 0.73 6.28
CA LEU A 162 9.96 1.41 5.41
C LEU A 162 10.66 2.52 6.21
N ARG A 163 11.99 2.53 6.17
CA ARG A 163 12.74 3.68 6.68
C ARG A 163 12.47 4.92 5.82
N PRO A 164 12.53 6.13 6.39
CA PRO A 164 12.17 7.38 5.70
C PRO A 164 12.76 7.54 4.30
N GLN A 165 14.04 7.21 4.14
CA GLN A 165 14.78 7.36 2.88
C GLN A 165 14.29 6.36 1.83
N SER A 166 14.07 5.10 2.19
CA SER A 166 13.53 4.07 1.27
C SER A 166 12.08 4.37 0.90
N GLN A 167 11.26 4.84 1.84
CA GLN A 167 9.89 5.27 1.56
C GLN A 167 9.86 6.46 0.59
N ALA A 168 10.74 7.43 0.79
CA ALA A 168 10.87 8.58 -0.10
C ALA A 168 11.30 8.16 -1.52
N ALA A 169 12.30 7.29 -1.63
CA ALA A 169 12.74 6.73 -2.92
C ALA A 169 11.61 5.96 -3.62
N LEU A 170 10.82 5.17 -2.87
CA LEU A 170 9.68 4.43 -3.40
C LEU A 170 8.63 5.37 -4.01
N PHE A 171 8.31 6.48 -3.34
CA PHE A 171 7.39 7.48 -3.87
C PHE A 171 7.96 8.22 -5.09
N GLN A 172 9.26 8.53 -5.10
CA GLN A 172 9.91 9.13 -6.26
C GLN A 172 9.92 8.19 -7.47
N VAL A 173 10.06 6.88 -7.26
CA VAL A 173 9.89 5.87 -8.32
C VAL A 173 8.45 5.83 -8.80
N ALA A 174 7.49 5.82 -7.87
CA ALA A 174 6.07 5.86 -8.21
C ALA A 174 5.72 7.09 -9.08
N ALA A 175 6.37 8.24 -8.84
CA ALA A 175 6.16 9.48 -9.58
C ALA A 175 6.62 9.38 -11.06
N ARG A 176 7.44 8.38 -11.39
CA ARG A 176 7.94 8.11 -12.75
C ARG A 176 7.10 7.07 -13.49
N ILE A 177 6.07 6.49 -12.87
CA ILE A 177 5.22 5.49 -13.51
C ILE A 177 4.51 6.14 -14.72
N PRO A 178 4.63 5.58 -15.94
CA PRO A 178 3.96 6.13 -17.11
C PRO A 178 2.44 6.15 -16.94
N GLY A 179 1.82 7.31 -17.22
CA GLY A 179 0.36 7.44 -17.23
C GLY A 179 -0.30 7.55 -15.85
N ILE A 180 0.46 7.82 -14.78
CA ILE A 180 -0.13 8.19 -13.49
C ILE A 180 -0.90 9.50 -13.59
N ARG A 181 -2.02 9.61 -12.88
CA ARG A 181 -2.85 10.81 -12.85
C ARG A 181 -3.33 11.11 -11.43
N ALA A 182 -3.36 12.38 -11.07
CA ALA A 182 -3.96 12.83 -9.82
C ALA A 182 -5.48 12.91 -9.99
N VAL A 183 -6.20 12.48 -8.95
CA VAL A 183 -7.65 12.55 -8.87
C VAL A 183 -8.00 13.23 -7.55
N PRO A 184 -8.59 14.44 -7.56
CA PRO A 184 -9.00 15.10 -6.33
C PRO A 184 -10.21 14.39 -5.70
N ASP A 185 -10.43 14.66 -4.41
CA ASP A 185 -11.66 14.30 -3.68
C ASP A 185 -11.99 12.78 -3.67
N VAL A 186 -10.95 11.95 -3.63
CA VAL A 186 -11.07 10.49 -3.53
C VAL A 186 -11.13 10.07 -2.06
N LYS A 187 -11.74 8.92 -1.76
CA LYS A 187 -11.78 8.35 -0.41
C LYS A 187 -11.00 7.05 -0.33
N ASP A 188 -10.33 6.82 0.80
CA ASP A 188 -9.78 5.50 1.13
C ASP A 188 -10.89 4.52 1.58
N GLY A 189 -10.53 3.26 1.87
CA GLY A 189 -11.47 2.24 2.34
C GLY A 189 -12.11 2.52 3.72
N ALA A 190 -11.71 3.58 4.42
CA ALA A 190 -12.32 4.07 5.65
C ALA A 190 -13.17 5.34 5.44
N GLY A 191 -13.28 5.83 4.20
CA GLY A 191 -14.04 7.02 3.86
C GLY A 191 -13.28 8.34 4.12
N ARG A 192 -12.00 8.29 4.48
CA ARG A 192 -11.18 9.50 4.68
C ARG A 192 -10.88 10.14 3.32
N PRO A 193 -11.12 11.45 3.15
CA PRO A 193 -10.83 12.13 1.89
C PRO A 193 -9.33 12.24 1.67
N GLY A 194 -8.92 12.26 0.40
CA GLY A 194 -7.53 12.34 -0.02
C GLY A 194 -7.39 12.62 -1.52
N ILE A 195 -6.14 12.67 -1.97
CA ILE A 195 -5.78 12.77 -3.38
C ILE A 195 -5.47 11.36 -3.87
N GLY A 196 -6.19 10.92 -4.89
CA GLY A 196 -5.94 9.66 -5.58
C GLY A 196 -4.79 9.78 -6.57
N ILE A 197 -3.88 8.82 -6.56
CA ILE A 197 -2.88 8.61 -7.61
C ILE A 197 -3.26 7.34 -8.35
N ALA A 198 -3.82 7.51 -9.53
CA ALA A 198 -4.35 6.41 -10.33
C ALA A 198 -3.42 6.07 -11.49
N TRP A 199 -3.39 4.79 -11.86
CA TRP A 199 -2.76 4.30 -13.07
C TRP A 199 -3.71 3.33 -13.79
N SER A 200 -3.45 3.11 -15.07
CA SER A 200 -4.11 2.08 -15.86
C SER A 200 -3.12 1.50 -16.87
N SER A 201 -3.02 0.16 -16.93
CA SER A 201 -2.21 -0.57 -17.91
C SER A 201 -2.94 -1.83 -18.34
N GLN A 202 -3.09 -2.04 -19.66
CA GLN A 202 -3.61 -3.28 -20.24
C GLN A 202 -4.93 -3.78 -19.61
N GLY A 203 -5.90 -2.88 -19.41
CA GLY A 203 -7.20 -3.20 -18.81
C GLY A 203 -7.20 -3.40 -17.29
N LYS A 204 -6.04 -3.28 -16.64
CA LYS A 204 -5.88 -3.25 -15.18
C LYS A 204 -5.71 -1.80 -14.71
N SER A 205 -6.15 -1.50 -13.50
CA SER A 205 -5.99 -0.19 -12.89
C SER A 205 -5.86 -0.31 -11.38
N GLY A 206 -5.35 0.75 -10.76
CA GLY A 206 -5.33 0.92 -9.31
C GLY A 206 -5.29 2.39 -8.96
N MET A 207 -5.56 2.69 -7.69
CA MET A 207 -5.54 4.06 -7.18
C MET A 207 -5.12 4.05 -5.71
N LEU A 208 -3.96 4.63 -5.42
CA LEU A 208 -3.48 4.86 -4.07
C LEU A 208 -4.02 6.21 -3.58
N VAL A 209 -4.41 6.30 -2.32
CA VAL A 209 -4.96 7.52 -1.73
C VAL A 209 -3.94 8.11 -0.77
N PHE A 210 -3.71 9.42 -0.87
CA PHE A 210 -2.81 10.17 -0.01
C PHE A 210 -3.56 11.28 0.71
N ASP A 211 -3.15 11.56 1.94
CA ASP A 211 -3.69 12.65 2.73
C ASP A 211 -3.38 14.01 2.09
N VAL A 212 -4.36 14.92 2.10
CA VAL A 212 -4.28 16.21 1.39
C VAL A 212 -3.25 17.16 2.01
N ASP A 213 -3.04 17.07 3.33
CA ASP A 213 -2.22 18.01 4.09
C ASP A 213 -0.83 17.44 4.38
N THR A 214 -0.79 16.16 4.74
CA THR A 214 0.42 15.47 5.19
C THR A 214 1.08 14.66 4.10
N TYR A 215 0.38 14.37 3.00
CA TYR A 215 0.81 13.45 1.94
C TYR A 215 1.13 12.03 2.45
N ALA A 216 0.63 11.66 3.63
CA ALA A 216 0.75 10.30 4.14
C ALA A 216 -0.09 9.35 3.27
N PHE A 217 0.42 8.14 3.03
CA PHE A 217 -0.35 7.10 2.36
C PHE A 217 -1.52 6.67 3.25
N LEU A 218 -2.74 6.76 2.71
CA LEU A 218 -3.98 6.43 3.42
C LEU A 218 -4.51 5.04 3.09
N GLY A 219 -4.23 4.50 1.90
CA GLY A 219 -4.74 3.20 1.48
C GLY A 219 -5.06 3.11 -0.01
N VAL A 220 -5.94 2.20 -0.37
CA VAL A 220 -6.44 2.00 -1.75
C VAL A 220 -7.86 2.55 -1.85
N ALA A 221 -8.13 3.29 -2.93
CA ALA A 221 -9.41 3.97 -3.13
C ALA A 221 -10.59 3.00 -2.98
N ASP A 222 -11.53 3.36 -2.10
CA ASP A 222 -12.76 2.61 -1.77
C ASP A 222 -12.57 1.15 -1.30
N ALA A 223 -11.33 0.66 -1.14
CA ALA A 223 -11.04 -0.75 -0.89
C ALA A 223 -10.36 -0.98 0.46
N SER A 224 -9.32 -0.20 0.77
CA SER A 224 -8.59 -0.36 2.03
C SER A 224 -8.09 0.97 2.58
N ALA A 225 -7.87 1.00 3.90
CA ALA A 225 -7.26 2.13 4.59
C ALA A 225 -6.19 1.64 5.56
N THR A 226 -5.04 2.29 5.61
CA THR A 226 -4.02 2.14 6.65
C THR A 226 -4.29 3.16 7.75
N LEU A 227 -4.58 2.68 8.95
CA LEU A 227 -5.02 3.48 10.09
C LEU A 227 -3.89 3.71 11.11
N ALA A 228 -2.97 2.77 11.24
CA ALA A 228 -1.77 2.91 12.07
C ALA A 228 -0.68 1.94 11.62
N VAL A 229 0.58 2.36 11.76
CA VAL A 229 1.76 1.50 11.63
C VAL A 229 2.67 1.80 12.82
N ALA A 230 3.23 0.76 13.45
CA ALA A 230 4.14 0.91 14.58
C ALA A 230 5.05 -0.30 14.75
N LEU A 231 6.13 -0.12 15.52
CA LEU A 231 6.96 -1.21 16.00
C LEU A 231 6.51 -1.61 17.41
N VAL A 232 6.31 -2.91 17.63
CA VAL A 232 5.90 -3.46 18.93
C VAL A 232 6.75 -4.68 19.29
N ASP A 233 6.80 -5.05 20.56
CA ASP A 233 7.70 -6.10 21.04
C ASP A 233 7.07 -7.51 21.00
N LYS A 234 5.74 -7.60 20.82
CA LYS A 234 5.01 -8.88 20.82
C LYS A 234 3.87 -8.89 19.81
N ALA A 235 3.64 -10.05 19.19
CA ALA A 235 2.41 -10.29 18.43
C ALA A 235 1.17 -10.12 19.33
N GLY A 236 0.17 -9.36 18.85
CA GLY A 236 -1.03 -9.01 19.61
C GLY A 236 -0.90 -7.76 20.49
N GLN A 237 0.28 -7.15 20.58
CA GLN A 237 0.48 -5.88 21.30
C GLN A 237 0.04 -4.69 20.44
N ARG A 238 -0.79 -3.79 20.98
CA ARG A 238 -1.04 -2.48 20.36
C ARG A 238 -0.04 -1.44 20.89
N PRO A 239 0.29 -0.40 20.11
CA PRO A 239 1.17 0.69 20.54
C PRO A 239 0.67 1.42 21.79
#